data_AF-A0A258F5I3-F1
#
_entry.id   AF-A0A258F5I3-F1
#
_cell.length_a   1.000
_cell.length_b   1.000
_cell.length_c   1.000
_cell.angle_alpha   90.00
_cell.angle_beta   90.00
_cell.angle_gamma   90.00
#
_symmetry.space_group_name_H-M   'P 1'
#
loop_
_entity.id
_entity.type
_entity.pdbx_description
1 polymer ?
#
loop_
_entity_poly.entity_id
_entity_poly.type
_entity_poly.pdbx_seq_one_letter_code
_entity_poly.pdbx_strand_id
1 'polypeptide(L)'
;MVTLDAIIHLIGTTLARYLPMVILLAPFAYLAFRWVKRRRDEIARHAKAGTIGPAFVVEGATMPLHFDLLARVGTSGGAEQALQEKVLRPSVGVRLLILVISALVLGQFFLPRFAQGMDEALAELPVSPLVVQGLVLLAVANGVIYIFSCEARYDISVLIVSRMLVFRREFLWKNLERIGDDGRYELVLIFRPGGKAKVLRYSQGIRDFKDYALKRLQENKVTDARTARS
;
A
#
# COMPACT_ATOMS: atom_id res chain seq x y z
N MET A 1 -44.05 15.07 33.79
CA MET A 1 -44.72 14.23 32.77
C MET A 1 -44.45 14.86 31.41
N VAL A 2 -43.67 14.21 30.54
CA VAL A 2 -43.53 14.65 29.16
C VAL A 2 -44.82 14.25 28.44
N THR A 3 -45.56 15.22 27.91
CA THR A 3 -46.81 14.97 27.18
C THR A 3 -46.50 14.33 25.83
N LEU A 4 -47.36 13.41 25.38
CA LEU A 4 -47.20 12.68 24.12
C LEU A 4 -47.04 13.65 22.92
N ASP A 5 -47.73 14.78 22.95
CA ASP A 5 -47.63 15.84 21.95
C ASP A 5 -46.25 16.49 21.88
N ALA A 6 -45.57 16.67 23.02
CA ALA A 6 -44.22 17.23 23.05
C ALA A 6 -43.20 16.28 22.38
N ILE A 7 -43.38 14.97 22.53
CA ILE A 7 -42.55 13.95 21.88
C ILE A 7 -42.82 13.92 20.37
N ILE A 8 -44.08 13.98 19.95
CA ILE A 8 -44.45 13.99 18.53
C ILE A 8 -43.90 15.25 17.84
N HIS A 9 -43.99 16.41 18.49
CA HIS A 9 -43.48 17.67 17.95
C HIS A 9 -41.94 17.73 17.91
N LEU A 10 -41.27 17.14 18.90
CA LEU A 10 -39.80 17.01 18.91
C LEU A 10 -39.30 16.06 17.82
N ILE A 11 -39.98 14.92 17.61
CA ILE A 11 -39.68 13.97 16.52
C ILE A 11 -39.94 14.62 15.16
N GLY A 12 -41.08 15.28 14.98
CA GLY A 12 -41.41 15.95 13.71
C GLY A 12 -40.40 17.03 13.33
N THR A 13 -39.95 17.84 14.30
CA THR A 13 -38.97 18.91 14.05
C THR A 13 -37.54 18.40 13.81
N THR A 14 -37.11 17.36 14.54
CA THR A 14 -35.82 16.72 14.27
C THR A 14 -35.81 16.00 12.94
N LEU A 15 -36.87 15.24 12.61
CA LEU A 15 -36.99 14.56 11.33
C LEU A 15 -36.98 15.55 10.17
N ALA A 16 -37.77 16.63 10.23
CA ALA A 16 -37.81 17.66 9.20
C ALA A 16 -36.47 18.39 9.02
N ARG A 17 -35.68 18.56 10.09
CA ARG A 17 -34.36 19.20 10.04
C ARG A 17 -33.31 18.32 9.34
N TYR A 18 -33.37 17.00 9.53
CA TYR A 18 -32.36 16.08 8.96
C TYR A 18 -32.82 15.39 7.67
N LEU A 19 -34.12 15.36 7.36
CA LEU A 19 -34.67 14.73 6.15
C LEU A 19 -34.03 15.26 4.85
N PRO A 20 -33.82 16.58 4.66
CA PRO A 20 -33.14 17.09 3.46
C PRO A 20 -31.70 16.61 3.35
N MET A 21 -30.98 16.54 4.49
CA MET A 21 -29.60 16.06 4.55
C MET A 21 -29.53 14.56 4.24
N VAL A 22 -30.47 13.76 4.73
CA VAL A 22 -30.56 12.33 4.41
C VAL A 22 -30.89 12.12 2.93
N ILE A 23 -31.83 12.87 2.36
CA ILE A 23 -32.18 12.79 0.93
C ILE A 23 -30.98 13.20 0.05
N LEU A 24 -30.22 14.23 0.45
CA LEU A 24 -29.01 14.66 -0.26
C LEU A 24 -27.88 13.64 -0.15
N LEU A 25 -27.68 12.99 1.00
CA LEU A 25 -26.59 12.05 1.23
C LEU A 25 -26.90 10.61 0.77
N ALA A 26 -28.18 10.21 0.70
CA ALA A 26 -28.59 8.86 0.33
C ALA A 26 -28.07 8.42 -1.06
N PRO A 27 -28.09 9.25 -2.11
CA PRO A 27 -27.48 8.90 -3.41
C PRO A 27 -25.98 8.64 -3.29
N PHE A 28 -25.24 9.47 -2.56
CA PHE A 28 -23.80 9.30 -2.36
C PHE A 28 -23.50 8.04 -1.55
N ALA A 29 -24.25 7.78 -0.49
CA ALA A 29 -24.14 6.56 0.31
C ALA A 29 -24.44 5.31 -0.52
N TYR A 30 -25.48 5.35 -1.37
CA TYR A 30 -25.82 4.27 -2.28
C TYR A 30 -24.73 4.04 -3.35
N LEU A 31 -24.19 5.10 -3.94
CA LEU A 31 -23.10 5.03 -4.90
C LEU A 31 -21.83 4.47 -4.24
N ALA A 32 -21.48 4.94 -3.05
CA ALA A 32 -20.36 4.42 -2.27
C ALA A 32 -20.54 2.93 -1.94
N PHE A 33 -21.74 2.54 -1.48
CA PHE A 33 -22.06 1.13 -1.22
C PHE A 33 -21.97 0.26 -2.47
N ARG A 34 -22.54 0.70 -3.60
CA ARG A 34 -22.46 -0.01 -4.88
C ARG A 34 -21.02 -0.14 -5.37
N TRP A 35 -20.22 0.91 -5.22
CA TRP A 35 -18.82 0.90 -5.56
C TRP A 35 -18.04 -0.08 -4.69
N VAL A 36 -18.23 -0.05 -3.36
CA VAL A 36 -17.65 -1.01 -2.42
C VAL A 36 -18.03 -2.44 -2.75
N LYS A 37 -19.31 -2.70 -3.05
CA LYS A 37 -19.81 -4.03 -3.43
C LYS A 37 -19.15 -4.52 -4.71
N ARG A 38 -19.16 -3.70 -5.77
CA ARG A 38 -18.51 -4.03 -7.05
C ARG A 38 -17.03 -4.38 -6.88
N ARG A 39 -16.30 -3.61 -6.06
CA ARG A 39 -14.89 -3.86 -5.73
C ARG A 39 -14.69 -5.15 -4.95
N ARG A 40 -15.54 -5.45 -3.97
CA ARG A 40 -15.51 -6.74 -3.25
C ARG A 40 -15.75 -7.91 -4.19
N ASP A 41 -16.71 -7.80 -5.10
CA ASP A 41 -17.01 -8.83 -6.09
C ASP A 41 -15.83 -9.03 -7.05
N GLU A 42 -15.19 -7.96 -7.50
CA GLU A 42 -13.97 -8.00 -8.31
C GLU A 42 -12.82 -8.72 -7.59
N ILE A 43 -12.55 -8.34 -6.34
CA ILE A 43 -11.57 -8.99 -5.47
C ILE A 43 -11.87 -10.50 -5.35
N ALA A 44 -13.13 -10.87 -5.12
CA ALA A 44 -13.56 -12.25 -5.00
C ALA A 44 -13.40 -13.01 -6.33
N ARG A 45 -13.67 -12.38 -7.48
CA ARG A 45 -13.45 -12.98 -8.81
C ARG A 45 -11.97 -13.29 -9.05
N HIS A 46 -11.08 -12.34 -8.81
CA HIS A 46 -9.63 -12.58 -8.94
C HIS A 46 -9.13 -13.64 -7.95
N ALA A 47 -9.62 -13.57 -6.70
CA ALA A 47 -9.32 -14.55 -5.68
C ALA A 47 -9.81 -15.96 -6.07
N LYS A 48 -10.93 -16.10 -6.78
CA LYS A 48 -11.40 -17.39 -7.33
C LYS A 48 -10.59 -17.82 -8.56
N ALA A 49 -10.32 -16.90 -9.49
CA ALA A 49 -9.58 -17.18 -10.72
C ALA A 49 -8.09 -17.48 -10.51
N GLY A 50 -7.50 -17.06 -9.39
CA GLY A 50 -6.07 -17.28 -9.11
C GLY A 50 -5.19 -16.31 -9.87
N THR A 51 -5.72 -15.12 -10.13
CA THR A 51 -5.05 -14.04 -10.83
C THR A 51 -4.76 -12.89 -9.85
N ILE A 52 -3.85 -12.00 -10.23
CA ILE A 52 -3.57 -10.80 -9.47
C ILE A 52 -4.75 -9.83 -9.65
N GLY A 53 -5.36 -9.42 -8.54
CA GLY A 53 -6.44 -8.43 -8.53
C GLY A 53 -6.11 -7.23 -7.64
N PRO A 54 -7.03 -6.28 -7.44
CA PRO A 54 -6.80 -5.12 -6.58
C PRO A 54 -6.59 -5.54 -5.12
N ALA A 55 -5.54 -5.05 -4.45
CA ALA A 55 -5.21 -5.46 -3.08
C ALA A 55 -6.29 -5.10 -2.04
N PHE A 56 -6.96 -3.95 -2.22
CA PHE A 56 -7.89 -3.37 -1.26
C PHE A 56 -9.19 -2.91 -1.92
N VAL A 57 -10.26 -2.78 -1.11
CA VAL A 57 -11.56 -2.23 -1.55
C VAL A 57 -11.45 -0.74 -1.85
N VAL A 58 -10.65 -0.02 -1.06
CA VAL A 58 -10.33 1.38 -1.28
C VAL A 58 -8.94 1.48 -1.90
N GLU A 59 -8.90 1.95 -3.14
CA GLU A 59 -7.67 2.25 -3.86
C GLU A 59 -7.12 3.56 -3.31
N GLY A 60 -5.83 3.61 -2.99
CA GLY A 60 -5.21 4.88 -2.73
C GLY A 60 -4.88 5.58 -4.06
N ALA A 61 -4.88 6.92 -4.11
CA ALA A 61 -4.39 7.74 -5.23
C ALA A 61 -3.21 7.11 -6.00
N THR A 62 -3.37 6.88 -7.30
CA THR A 62 -2.36 6.27 -8.17
C THR A 62 -1.10 7.14 -8.22
N MET A 63 0.07 6.49 -8.32
CA MET A 63 1.33 7.23 -8.49
C MET A 63 1.28 8.01 -9.82
N PRO A 64 1.69 9.29 -9.86
CA PRO A 64 1.75 10.04 -11.10
C PRO A 64 2.63 9.33 -12.14
N LEU A 65 2.18 9.33 -13.40
CA LEU A 65 2.72 8.51 -14.48
C LEU A 65 4.23 8.70 -14.72
N HIS A 66 4.74 9.92 -14.50
CA HIS A 66 6.16 10.24 -14.65
C HIS A 66 7.05 9.52 -13.62
N PHE A 67 6.57 9.35 -12.38
CA PHE A 67 7.34 8.63 -11.38
C PHE A 67 7.29 7.10 -11.57
N ASP A 68 6.18 6.57 -12.10
CA ASP A 68 6.07 5.16 -12.47
C ASP A 68 7.13 4.77 -13.51
N LEU A 69 7.36 5.62 -14.52
CA LEU A 69 8.40 5.39 -15.53
C LEU A 69 9.81 5.37 -14.93
N LEU A 70 10.13 6.31 -14.04
CA LEU A 70 11.44 6.37 -13.39
C LEU A 70 11.66 5.19 -12.44
N ALA A 71 10.64 4.79 -11.69
CA ALA A 71 10.72 3.67 -10.75
C ALA A 71 10.93 2.31 -11.46
N ARG A 72 10.47 2.17 -12.70
CA ARG A 72 10.68 0.98 -13.55
C ARG A 72 12.11 0.83 -14.04
N VAL A 73 12.93 1.87 -13.99
CA VAL A 73 14.33 1.78 -14.43
C VAL A 73 15.08 0.79 -13.53
N GLY A 74 15.67 -0.24 -14.14
CA GLY A 74 16.40 -1.30 -13.43
C GLY A 74 15.53 -2.44 -12.88
N THR A 75 14.24 -2.51 -13.20
CA THR A 75 13.39 -3.68 -12.83
C THR A 75 13.50 -4.86 -13.79
N SER A 76 14.10 -4.67 -14.97
CA SER A 76 14.18 -5.68 -16.06
C SER A 76 15.28 -6.74 -15.86
N GLY A 77 16.22 -6.52 -14.93
CA GLY A 77 17.18 -7.55 -14.56
C GLY A 77 16.52 -8.69 -13.78
N GLY A 78 17.02 -9.91 -13.94
CA GLY A 78 16.61 -11.06 -13.13
C GLY A 78 16.86 -10.82 -11.64
N ALA A 79 16.08 -11.50 -10.78
CA ALA A 79 16.31 -11.42 -9.33
C ALA A 79 17.73 -11.90 -8.99
N GLU A 80 18.42 -11.17 -8.12
CA GLU A 80 19.77 -11.53 -7.67
C GLU A 80 19.71 -12.91 -6.98
N GLN A 81 20.53 -13.86 -7.44
CA GLN A 81 20.57 -15.20 -6.85
C GLN A 81 21.65 -15.24 -5.77
N ALA A 82 21.25 -15.52 -4.54
CA ALA A 82 22.16 -15.79 -3.43
C ALA A 82 21.96 -17.25 -3.01
N LEU A 83 22.90 -18.12 -3.39
CA LEU A 83 22.81 -19.59 -3.21
C LEU A 83 21.58 -20.20 -3.88
N GLN A 84 20.52 -20.48 -3.10
CA GLN A 84 19.25 -21.06 -3.53
C GLN A 84 18.08 -20.08 -3.36
N GLU A 85 18.34 -18.90 -2.79
CA GLU A 85 17.34 -17.87 -2.56
C GLU A 85 17.42 -16.83 -3.67
N LYS A 86 16.26 -16.41 -4.16
CA LYS A 86 16.13 -15.25 -5.04
C LYS A 86 15.85 -14.02 -4.18
N VAL A 87 16.64 -12.97 -4.39
CA VAL A 87 16.57 -11.73 -3.62
C VAL A 87 15.99 -10.62 -4.49
N LEU A 88 14.87 -10.05 -4.04
CA LEU A 88 14.28 -8.84 -4.57
C LEU A 88 14.72 -7.66 -3.73
N ARG A 89 15.43 -6.75 -4.38
CA ARG A 89 15.79 -5.45 -3.85
C ARG A 89 15.11 -4.34 -4.65
N PRO A 90 14.81 -3.19 -4.04
CA PRO A 90 14.28 -2.05 -4.76
C PRO A 90 15.18 -1.71 -5.95
N SER A 91 14.54 -1.37 -7.08
CA SER A 91 15.23 -1.06 -8.32
C SER A 91 16.18 0.13 -8.15
N VAL A 92 17.18 0.21 -9.03
CA VAL A 92 18.07 1.37 -9.11
C VAL A 92 17.25 2.65 -9.31
N GLY A 93 16.20 2.61 -10.13
CA GLY A 93 15.27 3.71 -10.34
C GLY A 93 14.62 4.20 -9.05
N VAL A 94 14.10 3.29 -8.22
CA VAL A 94 13.51 3.67 -6.92
C VAL A 94 14.55 4.24 -5.96
N ARG A 95 15.74 3.64 -5.90
CA ARG A 95 16.83 4.12 -5.05
C ARG A 95 17.27 5.53 -5.44
N LEU A 96 17.42 5.80 -6.74
CA LEU A 96 17.73 7.14 -7.23
C LEU A 96 16.58 8.12 -6.98
N LEU A 97 15.33 7.70 -7.21
CA LEU A 97 14.17 8.54 -7.00
C LEU A 97 14.06 9.00 -5.54
N ILE A 98 14.21 8.09 -4.57
CA ILE A 98 14.16 8.48 -3.15
C ILE A 98 15.32 9.41 -2.79
N LEU A 99 16.51 9.20 -3.35
CA LEU A 99 17.66 10.10 -3.12
C LEU A 99 17.42 11.49 -3.72
N VAL A 100 16.87 11.58 -4.93
CA VAL A 100 16.53 12.87 -5.57
C VAL A 100 15.45 13.60 -4.78
N ILE A 101 14.37 12.92 -4.39
CA ILE A 101 13.32 13.52 -3.55
C ILE A 101 13.91 13.98 -2.22
N SER A 102 14.75 13.17 -1.59
CA SER A 102 15.42 13.51 -0.33
C SER A 102 16.32 14.74 -0.50
N ALA A 103 17.12 14.79 -1.57
CA ALA A 103 17.98 15.92 -1.88
C ALA A 103 17.20 17.19 -2.18
N LEU A 104 16.05 17.09 -2.88
CA LEU A 104 15.17 18.23 -3.13
C LEU A 104 14.57 18.75 -1.81
N VAL A 105 14.01 17.87 -0.98
CA VAL A 105 13.43 18.25 0.31
C VAL A 105 14.50 18.92 1.18
N LEU A 106 15.65 18.28 1.40
CA LEU A 106 16.73 18.85 2.19
C LEU A 106 17.29 20.13 1.55
N GLY A 107 17.35 20.19 0.22
CA GLY A 107 17.76 21.37 -0.51
C GLY A 107 16.90 22.59 -0.17
N GLN A 108 15.60 22.41 0.06
CA GLN A 108 14.76 23.54 0.47
C GLN A 108 15.07 24.08 1.88
N PHE A 109 15.66 23.27 2.76
CA PHE A 109 16.03 23.69 4.12
C PHE A 109 17.47 24.21 4.21
N PHE A 110 18.39 23.72 3.38
CA PHE A 110 19.82 23.97 3.54
C PHE A 110 20.45 24.80 2.42
N LEU A 111 19.77 25.00 1.28
CA LEU A 111 20.28 25.84 0.20
C LEU A 111 19.65 27.25 0.25
N PRO A 112 20.45 28.32 0.37
CA PRO A 112 19.95 29.70 0.51
C PRO A 112 19.01 30.14 -0.62
N ARG A 113 19.22 29.58 -1.82
CA ARG A 113 18.42 29.89 -3.03
C ARG A 113 16.99 29.32 -2.97
N PHE A 114 16.76 28.27 -2.18
CA PHE A 114 15.46 27.59 -2.07
C PHE A 114 14.77 27.85 -0.72
N ALA A 115 15.46 28.47 0.24
CA ALA A 115 14.92 28.85 1.54
C ALA A 115 13.97 30.06 1.50
N GLN A 116 13.99 30.84 0.40
CA GLN A 116 13.11 32.01 0.24
C GLN A 116 11.63 31.59 0.24
N GLY A 117 10.89 32.03 1.26
CA GLY A 117 9.48 31.69 1.50
C GLY A 117 9.27 30.53 2.49
N MET A 118 10.30 29.71 2.76
CA MET A 118 10.21 28.64 3.76
C MET A 118 10.31 29.22 5.18
N ASP A 119 11.19 30.19 5.41
CA ASP A 119 11.35 30.82 6.73
C ASP A 119 10.07 31.53 7.18
N GLU A 120 9.35 32.15 6.24
CA GLU A 120 8.03 32.76 6.48
C GLU A 120 6.97 31.69 6.80
N ALA A 121 6.90 30.61 6.02
CA ALA A 121 5.97 29.51 6.27
C ALA A 121 6.26 28.75 7.59
N LEU A 122 7.53 28.65 7.98
CA LEU A 122 7.93 28.04 9.25
C LEU A 122 7.64 28.95 10.45
N ALA A 123 7.67 30.27 10.27
CA ALA A 123 7.34 31.24 11.32
C ALA A 123 5.85 31.26 11.68
N GLU A 124 4.96 30.86 10.76
CA GLU A 124 3.53 30.71 11.03
C GLU A 124 3.19 29.48 11.90
N LEU A 125 4.12 28.53 12.03
CA LEU A 125 3.90 27.34 12.84
C LEU A 125 4.16 27.64 14.33
N PRO A 126 3.33 27.13 15.25
CA PRO A 126 3.52 27.32 16.69
C PRO A 126 4.66 26.48 17.28
N VAL A 127 5.65 26.10 16.46
CA VAL A 127 6.73 25.16 16.79
C VAL A 127 8.05 25.75 16.29
N SER A 128 9.12 25.61 17.07
CA SER A 128 10.44 26.14 16.67
C SER A 128 10.87 25.60 15.29
N PRO A 129 11.39 26.46 14.39
CA PRO A 129 11.89 26.05 13.08
C PRO A 129 12.93 24.91 13.15
N LEU A 130 13.77 24.90 14.19
CA LEU A 130 14.76 23.84 14.42
C LEU A 130 14.10 22.48 14.67
N VAL A 131 12.96 22.45 15.37
CA VAL A 131 12.21 21.20 15.62
C VAL A 131 11.62 20.69 14.31
N VAL A 132 11.06 21.57 13.49
CA VAL A 132 10.51 21.20 12.18
C VAL A 132 11.61 20.65 11.26
N GLN A 133 12.75 21.33 11.19
CA GLN A 133 13.93 20.87 10.44
C GLN A 133 14.42 19.50 10.92
N GLY A 134 14.50 19.29 12.24
CA GLY A 134 14.87 18.01 12.83
C GLY A 134 13.89 16.89 12.47
N LEU A 135 12.58 17.15 12.52
CA LEU A 135 11.56 16.18 12.12
C LEU A 135 11.63 15.84 10.63
N VAL A 136 11.88 16.83 9.76
CA VAL A 136 12.05 16.60 8.33
C VAL A 136 13.30 15.76 8.04
N LEU A 137 14.43 16.07 8.68
CA LEU A 137 15.64 15.26 8.58
C LEU A 137 15.39 13.82 8.99
N LEU A 138 14.72 13.60 10.12
CA LEU A 138 14.35 12.26 10.59
C LEU A 138 13.42 11.55 9.59
N ALA A 139 12.43 12.24 9.05
CA ALA A 139 11.51 11.68 8.06
C ALA A 139 12.24 11.27 6.76
N VAL A 140 13.13 12.13 6.26
CA VAL A 140 13.96 11.85 5.07
C VAL A 140 14.89 10.66 5.33
N ALA A 141 15.63 10.68 6.44
CA ALA A 141 16.53 9.59 6.81
C ALA A 141 15.78 8.27 6.94
N ASN A 142 14.63 8.28 7.63
CA ASN A 142 13.76 7.13 7.79
C ASN A 142 13.26 6.61 6.43
N GLY A 143 12.88 7.49 5.50
CA GLY A 143 12.45 7.12 4.15
C GLY A 143 13.56 6.46 3.33
N VAL A 144 14.78 7.00 3.38
CA VAL A 144 15.95 6.41 2.71
C VAL A 144 16.29 5.06 3.32
N ILE A 145 16.40 4.96 4.65
CA ILE A 145 16.68 3.70 5.35
C ILE A 145 15.60 2.67 5.02
N TYR A 146 14.34 3.05 5.01
CA TYR A 146 13.23 2.17 4.65
C TYR A 146 13.41 1.55 3.27
N ILE A 147 13.64 2.38 2.24
CA ILE A 147 13.79 1.88 0.87
C ILE A 147 15.04 1.01 0.74
N PHE A 148 16.18 1.44 1.28
CA PHE A 148 17.44 0.70 1.12
C PHE A 148 17.50 -0.59 1.93
N SER A 149 16.76 -0.68 3.04
CA SER A 149 16.67 -1.88 3.88
C SER A 149 15.55 -2.84 3.48
N CYS A 150 14.67 -2.45 2.56
CA CYS A 150 13.62 -3.34 2.05
C CYS A 150 14.24 -4.46 1.21
N GLU A 151 14.03 -5.69 1.65
CA GLU A 151 14.48 -6.88 0.93
C GLU A 151 13.42 -7.96 1.03
N ALA A 152 13.10 -8.61 -0.08
CA ALA A 152 12.27 -9.80 -0.07
C ALA A 152 13.07 -10.96 -0.64
N ARG A 153 13.23 -12.02 0.13
CA ARG A 153 13.90 -13.25 -0.30
C ARG A 153 12.88 -14.35 -0.47
N TYR A 154 13.06 -15.19 -1.46
CA TYR A 154 12.21 -16.35 -1.61
C TYR A 154 12.95 -17.55 -2.15
N ASP A 155 12.53 -18.72 -1.71
CA ASP A 155 13.00 -20.02 -2.16
C ASP A 155 11.79 -20.87 -2.60
N ILE A 156 11.99 -22.19 -2.62
CA ILE A 156 10.98 -23.18 -2.96
C ILE A 156 9.85 -23.21 -1.91
N SER A 157 10.14 -22.92 -0.64
CA SER A 157 9.29 -23.24 0.51
C SER A 157 8.66 -22.01 1.20
N VAL A 158 9.39 -20.90 1.25
CA VAL A 158 9.09 -19.69 2.00
C VAL A 158 9.35 -18.40 1.21
N LEU A 159 8.61 -17.38 1.60
CA LEU A 159 8.85 -15.97 1.31
C LEU A 159 9.26 -15.28 2.60
N ILE A 160 10.39 -14.60 2.59
CA ILE A 160 10.93 -13.85 3.70
C ILE A 160 10.92 -12.38 3.32
N VAL A 161 10.22 -11.55 4.09
CA VAL A 161 10.20 -10.10 3.88
C VAL A 161 10.90 -9.43 5.05
N SER A 162 11.94 -8.66 4.73
CA SER A 162 12.75 -7.88 5.66
C SER A 162 12.53 -6.39 5.42
N ARG A 163 12.29 -5.63 6.50
CA ARG A 163 12.13 -4.16 6.47
C ARG A 163 12.89 -3.52 7.63
N MET A 164 13.48 -2.35 7.38
CA MET A 164 14.18 -1.55 8.39
C MET A 164 15.28 -2.31 9.14
N LEU A 165 15.86 -3.36 8.54
CA LEU A 165 16.87 -4.24 9.15
C LEU A 165 16.40 -5.02 10.41
N VAL A 166 15.24 -4.72 10.97
CA VAL A 166 14.76 -5.28 12.25
C VAL A 166 13.51 -6.15 12.06
N PHE A 167 12.66 -5.86 11.08
CA PHE A 167 11.42 -6.59 10.86
C PHE A 167 11.59 -7.65 9.80
N ARG A 168 11.88 -8.89 10.22
CA ARG A 168 11.92 -10.07 9.35
C ARG A 168 10.70 -10.94 9.62
N ARG A 169 9.93 -11.25 8.57
CA ARG A 169 8.78 -12.18 8.65
C ARG A 169 8.85 -13.21 7.56
N GLU A 170 8.55 -14.46 7.94
CA GLU A 170 8.55 -15.61 7.06
C GLU A 170 7.12 -16.06 6.76
N PHE A 171 6.86 -16.43 5.51
CA PHE A 171 5.57 -16.81 5.00
C PHE A 171 5.71 -18.08 4.16
N LEU A 172 5.04 -19.16 4.56
CA LEU A 172 5.11 -20.42 3.81
C LEU A 172 4.29 -20.32 2.52
N TRP A 173 4.87 -20.69 1.38
CA TRP A 173 4.17 -20.63 0.09
C TRP A 173 2.88 -21.46 0.07
N LYS A 174 2.85 -22.59 0.78
CA LYS A 174 1.65 -23.45 0.90
C LYS A 174 0.43 -22.73 1.52
N ASN A 175 0.66 -21.67 2.27
CA ASN A 175 -0.39 -20.88 2.93
C ASN A 175 -0.86 -19.70 2.07
N LEU A 176 -0.31 -19.51 0.87
CA LEU A 176 -0.66 -18.41 -0.02
C LEU A 176 -2.08 -18.62 -0.56
N GLU A 177 -2.97 -17.69 -0.21
CA GLU A 177 -4.38 -17.73 -0.60
C GLU A 177 -4.69 -16.73 -1.71
N ARG A 178 -4.00 -15.58 -1.71
CA ARG A 178 -4.31 -14.48 -2.63
C ARG A 178 -3.11 -13.58 -2.87
N ILE A 179 -3.03 -13.06 -4.09
CA ILE A 179 -2.11 -11.99 -4.47
C ILE A 179 -2.94 -10.78 -4.89
N GLY A 180 -2.61 -9.62 -4.35
CA GLY A 180 -3.20 -8.33 -4.70
C GLY A 180 -2.13 -7.34 -5.14
N ASP A 181 -2.42 -6.53 -6.14
CA ASP A 181 -1.61 -5.37 -6.52
C ASP A 181 -2.27 -4.11 -5.94
N ASP A 182 -1.52 -3.31 -5.19
CA ASP A 182 -2.05 -2.06 -4.62
C ASP A 182 -2.11 -0.92 -5.67
N GLY A 183 -1.67 -1.18 -6.90
CA GLY A 183 -1.64 -0.24 -8.01
C GLY A 183 -0.57 0.84 -7.88
N ARG A 184 0.20 0.82 -6.79
CA ARG A 184 1.16 1.84 -6.39
C ARG A 184 2.54 1.20 -6.23
N TYR A 185 2.89 0.84 -5.00
CA TYR A 185 4.24 0.53 -4.58
C TYR A 185 4.42 -0.91 -4.14
N GLU A 186 3.34 -1.61 -3.78
CA GLU A 186 3.42 -2.91 -3.12
C GLU A 186 2.54 -3.97 -3.77
N LEU A 187 3.14 -5.12 -4.06
CA LEU A 187 2.42 -6.36 -4.21
C LEU A 187 2.10 -6.92 -2.82
N VAL A 188 0.82 -7.13 -2.54
CA VAL A 188 0.31 -7.65 -1.27
C VAL A 188 -0.04 -9.11 -1.42
N LEU A 189 0.73 -9.98 -0.77
CA LEU A 189 0.46 -11.41 -0.71
C LEU A 189 -0.25 -11.73 0.61
N ILE A 190 -1.38 -12.43 0.54
CA ILE A 190 -2.20 -12.80 1.69
C ILE A 190 -2.02 -14.29 1.94
N PHE A 191 -1.52 -14.61 3.13
CA PHE A 191 -1.29 -15.95 3.63
C PHE A 191 -2.25 -16.25 4.78
N ARG A 192 -2.83 -17.45 4.85
CA ARG A 192 -3.65 -17.88 6.01
C ARG A 192 -3.06 -19.14 6.65
N PRO A 193 -2.82 -19.17 7.97
CA PRO A 193 -3.06 -18.10 8.96
C PRO A 193 -1.97 -16.99 9.02
N GLY A 194 -1.00 -16.92 8.10
CA GLY A 194 0.21 -16.09 8.21
C GLY A 194 0.07 -14.56 8.11
N GLY A 195 -1.07 -14.02 7.67
CA GLY A 195 -1.29 -12.58 7.51
C GLY A 195 -0.85 -12.05 6.14
N LYS A 196 -0.41 -10.79 6.08
CA LYS A 196 -0.08 -10.12 4.81
C LYS A 196 1.43 -9.88 4.69
N ALA A 197 2.00 -10.29 3.56
CA ALA A 197 3.34 -9.89 3.13
C ALA A 197 3.22 -8.78 2.09
N LYS A 198 4.12 -7.80 2.15
CA LYS A 198 4.14 -6.65 1.24
C LYS A 198 5.50 -6.59 0.58
N VAL A 199 5.54 -6.78 -0.73
CA VAL A 199 6.76 -6.78 -1.55
C VAL A 199 6.72 -5.56 -2.46
N LEU A 200 7.83 -4.84 -2.59
CA LEU A 200 7.88 -3.66 -3.45
C LEU A 200 7.67 -4.06 -4.92
N ARG A 201 6.78 -3.34 -5.61
CA ARG A 201 6.43 -3.53 -7.03
C ARG A 201 7.60 -3.17 -7.96
N TYR A 202 8.41 -2.21 -7.56
CA TYR A 202 9.56 -1.76 -8.33
C TYR A 202 10.83 -2.35 -7.74
N SER A 203 10.90 -3.67 -7.75
CA SER A 203 12.10 -4.43 -7.38
C SER A 203 12.73 -5.04 -8.61
N GLN A 204 14.04 -5.25 -8.56
CA GLN A 204 14.73 -6.05 -9.55
C GLN A 204 14.20 -7.48 -9.52
N GLY A 205 13.92 -8.08 -10.68
CA GLY A 205 13.36 -9.42 -10.77
C GLY A 205 11.88 -9.55 -10.37
N ILE A 206 11.15 -8.42 -10.26
CA ILE A 206 9.74 -8.46 -9.83
C ILE A 206 8.84 -9.28 -10.79
N ARG A 207 9.17 -9.32 -12.08
CA ARG A 207 8.40 -10.09 -13.06
C ARG A 207 8.48 -11.58 -12.77
N ASP A 208 9.69 -12.11 -12.63
CA ASP A 208 9.93 -13.52 -12.27
C ASP A 208 9.29 -13.89 -10.94
N PHE A 209 9.31 -12.97 -9.97
CA PHE A 209 8.63 -13.17 -8.70
C PHE A 209 7.11 -13.24 -8.84
N LYS A 210 6.50 -12.34 -9.63
CA LYS A 210 5.05 -12.36 -9.90
C LYS A 210 4.64 -13.68 -10.55
N ASP A 211 5.39 -14.13 -11.55
CA ASP A 211 5.13 -15.39 -12.25
C ASP A 211 5.27 -16.60 -11.30
N TYR A 212 6.32 -16.60 -10.47
CA TYR A 212 6.53 -17.63 -9.46
C TYR A 212 5.42 -17.67 -8.39
N ALA A 213 5.05 -16.52 -7.84
CA ALA A 213 3.99 -16.42 -6.84
C ALA A 213 2.63 -16.84 -7.40
N LEU A 214 2.33 -16.47 -8.66
CA LEU A 214 1.11 -16.90 -9.34
C LEU A 214 1.06 -18.42 -9.51
N LYS A 215 2.19 -19.03 -9.92
CA LYS A 215 2.29 -20.48 -10.02
C LYS A 215 2.00 -21.16 -8.69
N ARG A 216 2.60 -20.69 -7.59
CA ARG A 216 2.33 -21.22 -6.24
C ARG A 216 0.87 -21.07 -5.81
N LEU A 217 0.26 -19.93 -6.10
CA LEU A 217 -1.16 -19.71 -5.83
C LEU A 217 -2.05 -20.71 -6.58
N GLN A 218 -1.74 -21.00 -7.84
CA GLN A 218 -2.49 -21.98 -8.64
C GLN A 218 -2.31 -23.41 -8.11
N GLU A 219 -1.09 -23.80 -7.75
CA GLU A 219 -0.78 -25.11 -7.17
C GLU A 219 -1.54 -25.35 -5.85
N ASN A 220 -1.59 -24.35 -4.96
CA ASN A 220 -2.32 -24.45 -3.70
C ASN A 220 -3.81 -24.70 -3.93
N LYS A 221 -4.42 -23.99 -4.88
CA LYS A 221 -5.85 -24.16 -5.19
C LYS A 221 -6.21 -25.52 -5.75
N VAL A 222 -5.35 -26.09 -6.59
CA VAL A 222 -5.55 -27.45 -7.09
C VAL A 222 -5.47 -28.45 -5.94
N THR A 223 -4.55 -28.22 -5.00
CA THR A 223 -4.39 -29.05 -3.80
C THR A 223 -5.61 -28.95 -2.89
N ASP A 224 -6.08 -27.74 -2.56
CA ASP A 224 -7.27 -27.51 -1.74
C ASP A 224 -8.53 -28.14 -2.36
N ALA A 225 -8.67 -28.03 -3.68
CA ALA A 225 -9.80 -28.64 -4.40
C ALA A 225 -9.77 -30.17 -4.39
N ARG A 226 -8.59 -30.80 -4.30
CA ARG A 226 -8.46 -32.25 -4.15
C ARG A 226 -8.83 -32.69 -2.73
N THR A 227 -8.29 -32.00 -1.72
CA THR A 227 -8.57 -32.30 -0.31
C THR A 227 -10.04 -32.09 0.05
N ALA A 228 -10.73 -31.13 -0.58
CA ALA A 228 -12.16 -30.92 -0.37
C ALA A 228 -13.07 -31.99 -1.00
N ARG A 229 -12.52 -32.88 -1.85
CA ARG A 229 -13.26 -33.95 -2.54
C ARG A 229 -12.99 -35.35 -1.97
N SER A 230 -11.98 -35.49 -1.13
CA SER A 230 -11.65 -36.72 -0.39
C SER A 230 -12.33 -36.73 0.97
#